data_AF-A0A2Z2HLI2-F1
#
_entry.id   AF-A0A2Z2HLI2-F1
#
_cell.length_a   1.000
_cell.length_b   1.000
_cell.length_c   1.000
_cell.angle_alpha   90.00
_cell.angle_beta   90.00
_cell.angle_gamma   90.00
#
_symmetry.space_group_name_H-M   'P 1'
#
loop_
_entity.id
_entity.type
_entity.pdbx_description
1 polymer ?
#
loop_
_entity_poly.entity_id
_entity_poly.type
_entity_poly.pdbx_seq_one_letter_code
_entity_poly.pdbx_strand_id
1 'polypeptide(L)' 'MNDDGCPTCGSKNFGTIEMKKDVKGLVNWKKQCYNCKKFWNGSDY' A
#
# COMPACT_ATOMS: atom_id res chain seq x y z
N MET A 1 -1.37 1.26 -20.54
CA MET A 1 -0.81 0.35 -19.52
C MET A 1 -0.62 1.17 -18.27
N ASN A 2 -1.52 1.05 -17.28
CA ASN A 2 -1.33 1.75 -16.02
C ASN A 2 -0.24 1.00 -15.25
N ASP A 3 0.96 1.55 -15.27
CA ASP A 3 2.13 1.05 -14.55
C ASP A 3 1.95 1.44 -13.07
N ASP A 4 1.03 0.77 -12.39
CA ASP A 4 0.82 0.92 -10.94
C ASP A 4 1.99 0.25 -10.22
N GLY A 5 3.19 0.82 -10.31
CA GLY A 5 4.35 0.49 -9.50
C GLY A 5 4.37 1.29 -8.20
N CYS A 6 5.31 0.97 -7.31
CA CYS A 6 5.52 1.75 -6.10
C CYS A 6 5.76 3.23 -6.46
N PRO A 7 5.00 4.19 -5.88
CA PRO A 7 5.15 5.61 -6.22
C PRO A 7 6.51 6.19 -5.84
N THR A 8 7.29 5.50 -5.01
CA THR A 8 8.62 5.95 -4.58
C THR A 8 9.75 5.41 -5.46
N CYS A 9 9.65 4.19 -5.97
CA CYS A 9 10.77 3.53 -6.68
C CYS A 9 10.38 2.87 -8.00
N GLY A 10 9.13 2.96 -8.43
CA GLY A 10 8.61 2.32 -9.64
C GLY A 10 8.55 0.78 -9.58
N SER A 11 8.94 0.17 -8.47
CA SER A 11 8.95 -1.29 -8.36
C SER A 11 7.53 -1.86 -8.32
N LYS A 12 7.28 -2.87 -9.16
CA LYS A 12 6.01 -3.63 -9.17
C LYS A 12 5.94 -4.69 -8.07
N ASN A 13 7.01 -4.84 -7.30
CA ASN A 13 7.06 -5.77 -6.17
C ASN A 13 6.51 -5.10 -4.91
N PHE A 14 5.19 -5.06 -4.81
CA PHE A 14 4.48 -4.55 -3.65
C PHE A 14 3.26 -5.40 -3.33
N GLY A 15 2.80 -5.35 -2.08
CA GLY A 15 1.60 -6.05 -1.63
C GLY A 15 0.72 -5.14 -0.77
N THR A 16 -0.56 -5.48 -0.66
CA THR A 16 -1.46 -4.84 0.29
C THR A 16 -1.30 -5.51 1.66
N ILE A 17 -1.12 -4.71 2.69
CA ILE A 17 -1.04 -5.14 4.09
C ILE A 17 -2.16 -4.49 4.90
N GLU A 18 -2.70 -5.24 5.84
CA GLU A 18 -3.65 -4.73 6.83
C GLU A 18 -2.87 -3.96 7.91
N MET A 19 -3.01 -2.64 7.95
CA MET A 19 -2.49 -1.85 9.06
C MET A 19 -3.61 -1.61 10.05
N LYS A 20 -3.60 -2.39 11.14
CA LYS A 20 -4.38 -2.24 12.40
C LYS A 20 -5.72 -1.50 12.29
N LYS A 21 -6.79 -2.18 12.70
CA LYS A 21 -8.10 -1.57 12.93
C LYS A 21 -7.95 -0.30 13.78
N ASP A 22 -8.42 0.81 13.23
CA ASP A 22 -8.54 2.06 13.96
C ASP A 22 -9.54 1.89 15.11
N VAL A 23 -9.56 2.80 16.08
CA VAL A 23 -10.45 2.72 17.26
C VAL A 23 -11.94 2.69 16.90
N LYS A 24 -12.27 3.09 15.66
CA LYS A 24 -13.62 3.03 15.07
C LYS A 24 -13.95 1.70 14.37
N GLY A 25 -13.06 0.70 14.44
CA GLY A 25 -13.21 -0.57 13.73
C GLY A 25 -12.91 -0.51 12.24
N LEU A 26 -12.46 0.65 11.73
CA LEU A 26 -12.07 0.83 10.33
C LEU A 26 -10.72 0.15 10.09
N VAL A 27 -10.71 -0.83 9.18
CA VAL A 27 -9.49 -1.50 8.74
C VAL A 27 -8.77 -0.60 7.76
N ASN A 28 -7.59 -0.10 8.13
CA ASN A 28 -6.77 0.69 7.23
C ASN A 28 -5.89 -0.23 6.39
N TRP A 29 -6.24 -0.38 5.11
CA TRP A 29 -5.41 -1.11 4.15
C TRP A 29 -4.32 -0.18 3.60
N LYS A 30 -3.06 -0.61 3.66
CA LYS A 30 -1.95 0.11 3.03
C LYS A 30 -1.20 -0.82 2.09
N LYS A 31 -0.66 -0.28 1.01
CA LYS A 31 0.26 -1.01 0.15
C LYS A 31 1.69 -0.81 0.67
N GLN A 32 2.48 -1.88 0.68
CA GLN A 32 3.91 -1.86 1.01
C GLN A 32 4.72 -2.34 -0.18
N CYS A 33 5.72 -1.55 -0.60
CA CYS A 33 6.71 -2.01 -1.57
C CYS A 33 7.77 -2.85 -0.88
N TYR A 34 8.00 -4.07 -1.36
CA TYR A 34 9.02 -4.95 -0.79
C TYR A 34 10.44 -4.55 -1.20
N ASN A 35 10.59 -3.78 -2.27
CA ASN A 35 11.89 -3.26 -2.72
C ASN A 35 12.41 -2.14 -1.81
N CYS A 36 11.65 -1.05 -1.65
CA CYS A 36 12.06 0.10 -0.85
C CYS A 36 11.44 0.15 0.56
N LYS A 37 10.61 -0.84 0.91
CA LYS A 37 9.92 -0.97 2.21
C LYS A 37 9.04 0.22 2.58
N LYS A 38 8.68 1.06 1.59
CA LYS A 38 7.80 2.23 1.75
C LYS A 38 6.34 1.79 1.72
N PHE A 39 5.52 2.51 2.49
CA PHE A 39 4.07 2.32 2.55
C PHE A 39 3.35 3.47 1.86
N TRP A 40 2.23 3.19 1.19
CA TRP A 40 1.30 4.20 0.68
C TRP A 40 -0.13 3.70 0.87
N ASN A 41 -1.07 4.64 1.02
CA ASN A 41 -2.47 4.28 1.06
C ASN A 41 -2.88 3.88 -0.37
N GLY A 42 -3.31 2.65 -0.55
CA GLY A 42 -4.11 2.33 -1.73
C GLY A 42 -5.46 2.95 -1.48
N SER A 43 -5.80 4.03 -2.18
CA SER A 43 -7.16 4.54 -2.16
C SER A 43 -8.06 3.45 -2.75
N ASP A 44 -8.67 2.67 -1.88
CA ASP A 44 -9.84 1.86 -2.18
C ASP A 44 -11.01 2.87 -2.27
N TYR A 45 -11.54 3.05 -3.48
CA TYR A 45 -12.69 3.91 -3.77
C TYR A 45 -13.98 3.21 -3.34
#